data_AF-A0A8J6R9T7-F1
#
_entry.id   AF-A0A8J6R9T7-F1
#
_cell.length_a   1.000
_cell.length_b   1.000
_cell.length_c   1.000
_cell.angle_alpha   90.00
_cell.angle_beta   90.00
_cell.angle_gamma   90.00
#
_symmetry.space_group_name_H-M   'P 1'
#
loop_
_entity.id
_entity.type
_entity.pdbx_description
1 polymer ?
#
loop_
_entity_poly.entity_id
_entity_poly.type
_entity_poly.pdbx_seq_one_letter_code
_entity_poly.pdbx_strand_id
1 'polypeptide(L)'
;MKLAALKQQAYEAWECLSTFNGAIVQPQHFKAEVRQQFGDLRRKQTWVKALARFTARNCYDACLDAYSLILYDFNFTPERWDYEYRYLIIEEFLAIPGALELIKLGLEQLFSSTFTSQEREQAHGFFELVPAAAERIGLPVGSIQQLAGTH
;
A
#
# COMPACT_ATOMS: atom_id res chain seq x y z
N MET A 1 3.87 16.02 2.55
CA MET A 1 3.49 16.31 3.96
C MET A 1 4.63 16.97 4.79
N LYS A 2 4.31 17.82 5.80
CA LYS A 2 5.27 18.37 6.80
C LYS A 2 5.67 17.30 7.84
N LEU A 3 6.86 17.42 8.46
CA LEU A 3 7.39 16.39 9.37
C LEU A 3 6.50 16.07 10.58
N ALA A 4 5.86 17.07 11.18
CA ALA A 4 4.96 16.84 12.33
C ALA A 4 3.73 16.02 11.93
N ALA A 5 3.07 16.38 10.82
CA ALA A 5 1.95 15.64 10.28
C ALA A 5 2.37 14.21 9.86
N LEU A 6 3.57 14.05 9.29
CA LEU A 6 4.08 12.73 8.89
C LEU A 6 4.28 11.80 10.10
N LYS A 7 4.77 12.33 11.23
CA LYS A 7 4.89 11.58 12.49
C LYS A 7 3.53 11.15 13.03
N GLN A 8 2.54 12.04 12.93
CA GLN A 8 1.17 11.76 13.36
C GLN A 8 0.53 10.67 12.50
N GLN A 9 0.62 10.78 11.17
CA GLN A 9 0.11 9.76 10.25
C GLN A 9 0.77 8.40 10.46
N ALA A 10 2.09 8.38 10.68
CA ALA A 10 2.82 7.15 10.96
C ALA A 10 2.39 6.52 12.30
N TYR A 11 2.09 7.34 13.31
CA TYR A 11 1.56 6.86 14.58
C TYR A 11 0.16 6.25 14.41
N GLU A 12 -0.74 6.94 13.71
CA GLU A 12 -2.10 6.44 13.44
C GLU A 12 -2.09 5.11 12.68
N ALA A 13 -1.22 4.99 11.66
CA ALA A 13 -1.07 3.74 10.92
C ALA A 13 -0.52 2.61 11.82
N TRP A 14 0.48 2.89 12.67
CA TRP A 14 1.03 1.92 13.62
C TRP A 14 0.03 1.49 14.70
N GLU A 15 -0.75 2.44 15.24
CA GLU A 15 -1.77 2.18 16.25
C GLU A 15 -2.91 1.34 15.68
N CYS A 16 -3.37 1.67 14.47
CA CYS A 16 -4.35 0.87 13.73
C CYS A 16 -3.86 -0.58 13.56
N LEU A 17 -2.63 -0.74 13.07
CA LEU A 17 -2.02 -2.05 12.85
C LEU A 17 -1.89 -2.87 14.13
N SER A 18 -1.44 -2.22 15.21
CA SER A 18 -1.26 -2.84 16.51
C SER A 18 -2.61 -3.31 17.07
N THR A 19 -3.63 -2.47 16.95
CA THR A 19 -4.99 -2.77 17.40
C THR A 19 -5.59 -3.93 16.60
N PHE A 20 -5.43 -3.90 15.28
CA PHE A 20 -5.92 -4.96 14.39
C PHE A 20 -5.29 -6.32 14.72
N ASN A 21 -3.99 -6.32 15.03
CA ASN A 21 -3.26 -7.52 15.46
C ASN A 21 -3.52 -7.92 16.92
N GLY A 22 -4.48 -7.29 17.60
CA GLY A 22 -4.87 -7.61 18.97
C GLY A 22 -3.84 -7.22 20.04
N ALA A 23 -2.85 -6.39 19.69
CA ALA A 23 -1.85 -5.92 20.63
C ALA A 23 -2.41 -4.81 21.53
N ILE A 24 -2.02 -4.81 22.80
CA ILE A 24 -2.28 -3.67 23.69
C ILE A 24 -1.36 -2.52 23.26
N VAL A 25 -1.96 -1.48 22.67
CA VAL A 25 -1.23 -0.29 22.22
C VAL A 25 -0.56 0.39 23.40
N GLN A 26 0.75 0.55 23.30
CA GLN A 26 1.60 1.23 24.28
C GLN A 26 2.35 2.36 23.56
N PRO A 27 1.79 3.58 23.52
CA PRO A 27 2.33 4.68 22.70
C PRO A 27 3.79 5.02 22.97
N GLN A 28 4.28 4.72 24.18
CA GLN A 28 5.69 4.87 24.56
C GLN A 28 6.65 4.03 23.71
N HIS A 29 6.19 2.91 23.15
CA HIS A 29 7.02 2.00 22.35
C HIS A 29 7.14 2.45 20.90
N PHE A 30 6.18 3.22 20.37
CA PHE A 30 6.14 3.63 18.97
C PHE A 30 7.46 4.24 18.48
N LYS A 31 7.98 5.26 19.18
CA LYS A 31 9.24 5.92 18.78
C LYS A 31 10.46 5.00 18.88
N ALA A 32 10.46 4.06 19.83
CA ALA A 32 11.55 3.10 19.97
C ALA A 32 11.53 2.11 18.80
N GLU A 33 10.36 1.59 18.44
CA GLU A 33 10.15 0.70 17.31
C GLU A 33 10.55 1.37 15.99
N VAL A 34 10.07 2.60 15.75
CA VAL A 34 10.41 3.35 14.54
C VAL A 34 11.93 3.56 14.44
N ARG A 35 12.59 3.86 15.56
CA ARG A 35 14.04 4.05 15.59
C ARG A 35 14.78 2.76 15.24
N GLN A 36 14.36 1.65 15.84
CA GLN A 36 14.99 0.34 15.67
C GLN A 36 14.84 -0.17 14.24
N GLN A 37 13.68 0.01 13.62
CA GLN A 37 13.39 -0.52 12.28
C GLN A 37 13.81 0.43 11.14
N PHE A 38 13.67 1.75 11.31
CA PHE A 38 13.80 2.71 10.20
C PHE A 38 14.86 3.79 10.42
N GLY A 39 15.49 3.87 11.60
CA GLY A 39 16.66 4.71 11.86
C GLY A 39 16.40 6.05 12.57
N ASP A 40 17.09 7.11 12.15
CA ASP A 40 17.14 8.38 12.90
C ASP A 40 15.82 9.17 12.86
N LEU A 41 15.19 9.30 14.03
CA LEU A 41 13.91 9.99 14.23
C LEU A 41 13.90 11.49 13.89
N ARG A 42 15.07 12.11 13.64
CA ARG A 42 15.18 13.49 13.17
C ARG A 42 14.99 13.60 11.64
N ARG A 43 15.19 12.51 10.91
CA ARG A 43 15.15 12.49 9.44
C ARG A 43 13.73 12.26 8.93
N LYS A 44 13.27 13.09 7.98
CA LYS A 44 11.97 12.92 7.32
C LYS A 44 11.84 11.52 6.68
N GLN A 45 12.91 11.04 6.05
CA GLN A 45 12.92 9.75 5.36
C GLN A 45 12.61 8.56 6.28
N THR A 46 13.06 8.59 7.54
CA THR A 46 12.74 7.55 8.54
C THR A 46 11.24 7.44 8.76
N TRP A 47 10.54 8.57 8.83
CA TRP A 47 9.08 8.61 9.00
C TRP A 47 8.32 8.25 7.73
N VAL A 48 8.85 8.60 6.56
CA VAL A 48 8.25 8.17 5.27
C VAL A 48 8.30 6.64 5.15
N LYS A 49 9.43 6.02 5.50
CA LYS A 49 9.56 4.55 5.51
C LYS A 49 8.63 3.90 6.52
N ALA A 50 8.57 4.43 7.74
CA ALA A 50 7.67 3.92 8.77
C ALA A 50 6.20 3.98 8.33
N LEU A 51 5.77 5.15 7.83
CA LEU A 51 4.40 5.33 7.33
C LEU A 51 4.09 4.36 6.19
N ALA A 52 4.97 4.24 5.20
CA ALA A 52 4.78 3.30 4.10
C ALA A 52 4.67 1.86 4.58
N ARG A 53 5.56 1.41 5.47
CA ARG A 53 5.56 0.06 6.05
C ARG A 53 4.26 -0.25 6.79
N PHE A 54 3.84 0.65 7.68
CA PHE A 54 2.61 0.44 8.47
C PHE A 54 1.36 0.50 7.60
N THR A 55 1.33 1.40 6.61
CA THR A 55 0.21 1.50 5.66
C THR A 55 0.08 0.23 4.83
N ALA A 56 1.18 -0.21 4.22
CA ALA A 56 1.24 -1.47 3.47
C ALA A 56 0.77 -2.66 4.32
N ARG A 57 1.20 -2.72 5.58
CA ARG A 57 0.79 -3.80 6.47
C ARG A 57 -0.68 -3.73 6.86
N ASN A 58 -1.23 -2.55 7.11
CA ASN A 58 -2.67 -2.37 7.31
C ASN A 58 -3.46 -2.83 6.09
N CYS A 59 -3.05 -2.45 4.87
CA CYS A 59 -3.70 -2.90 3.64
C CYS A 59 -3.66 -4.43 3.50
N TYR A 60 -2.57 -5.08 3.92
CA TYR A 60 -2.46 -6.55 3.87
C TYR A 60 -3.32 -7.23 4.94
N ASP A 61 -3.14 -6.84 6.20
CA ASP A 61 -3.79 -7.49 7.34
C ASP A 61 -5.31 -7.23 7.36
N ALA A 62 -5.75 -6.03 6.95
CA ALA A 62 -7.17 -5.67 6.89
C ALA A 62 -7.86 -6.03 5.55
N CYS A 63 -7.15 -6.69 4.62
CA CYS A 63 -7.74 -7.08 3.34
C CYS A 63 -8.82 -8.14 3.54
N LEU A 64 -10.08 -7.73 3.37
CA LEU A 64 -11.24 -8.64 3.42
C LEU A 64 -11.47 -9.31 2.06
N ASP A 65 -11.36 -8.53 0.97
CA ASP A 65 -11.55 -9.00 -0.40
C ASP A 65 -10.41 -8.49 -1.31
N ALA A 66 -9.85 -9.35 -2.15
CA ALA A 66 -8.67 -9.01 -2.94
C ALA A 66 -8.93 -7.89 -3.97
N TYR A 67 -10.12 -7.81 -4.57
CA TYR A 67 -10.46 -6.73 -5.49
C TYR A 67 -10.60 -5.36 -4.80
N SER A 68 -11.00 -5.33 -3.52
CA SER A 68 -11.19 -4.08 -2.77
C SER A 68 -9.86 -3.37 -2.54
N LEU A 69 -8.79 -4.15 -2.36
CA LEU A 69 -7.42 -3.66 -2.27
C LEU A 69 -7.03 -2.82 -3.50
N ILE A 70 -7.48 -3.23 -4.69
CA ILE A 70 -7.19 -2.51 -5.94
C ILE A 70 -8.08 -1.28 -6.10
N LEU A 71 -9.38 -1.39 -5.80
CA LEU A 71 -10.33 -0.30 -5.98
C LEU A 71 -10.20 0.82 -4.96
N TYR A 72 -9.79 0.49 -3.74
CA TYR A 72 -9.84 1.43 -2.61
C TYR A 72 -8.47 1.69 -1.99
N ASP A 73 -7.68 0.66 -1.69
CA ASP A 73 -6.41 0.88 -0.98
C ASP A 73 -5.31 1.39 -1.91
N PHE A 74 -5.16 0.75 -3.08
CA PHE A 74 -4.11 1.08 -4.06
C PHE A 74 -4.57 1.91 -5.23
N ASN A 75 -5.81 2.40 -5.19
CA ASN A 75 -6.33 3.37 -6.13
C ASN A 75 -5.87 4.78 -5.76
N PHE A 76 -4.57 5.03 -5.89
CA PHE A 76 -3.95 6.29 -5.52
C PHE A 76 -4.28 7.38 -6.54
N THR A 77 -4.83 8.50 -6.08
CA THR A 77 -5.10 9.70 -6.90
C THR A 77 -4.39 10.91 -6.32
N PRO A 78 -4.04 11.95 -7.11
CA PRO A 78 -3.29 13.12 -6.65
C PRO A 78 -3.86 13.84 -5.43
N GLU A 79 -5.17 13.73 -5.20
CA GLU A 79 -5.89 14.36 -4.10
C GLU A 79 -5.73 13.62 -2.78
N ARG A 80 -5.34 12.33 -2.81
CA ARG A 80 -5.15 11.53 -1.60
C ARG A 80 -3.83 11.85 -0.91
N TRP A 81 -3.85 11.78 0.42
CA TRP A 81 -2.68 12.11 1.25
C TRP A 81 -1.48 11.17 1.00
N ASP A 82 -1.76 9.94 0.62
CA ASP A 82 -0.80 8.85 0.41
C ASP A 82 -0.19 8.85 -0.99
N TYR A 83 -0.70 9.68 -1.91
CA TYR A 83 -0.24 9.74 -3.30
C TYR A 83 1.26 10.05 -3.42
N GLU A 84 1.80 10.95 -2.59
CA GLU A 84 3.25 11.27 -2.53
C GLU A 84 4.09 10.02 -2.20
N TYR A 85 3.51 9.03 -1.52
CA TYR A 85 4.19 7.87 -0.96
C TYR A 85 3.81 6.54 -1.64
N ARG A 86 2.89 6.56 -2.61
CA ARG A 86 2.29 5.39 -3.28
C ARG A 86 3.29 4.32 -3.73
N TYR A 87 4.40 4.73 -4.33
CA TYR A 87 5.42 3.79 -4.80
C TYR A 87 6.06 3.04 -3.64
N LEU A 88 6.44 3.74 -2.58
CA LEU A 88 7.05 3.11 -1.42
C LEU A 88 6.04 2.24 -0.65
N ILE A 89 4.76 2.63 -0.60
CA ILE A 89 3.70 1.81 -0.01
C ILE A 89 3.57 0.48 -0.77
N ILE A 90 3.52 0.52 -2.10
CA ILE A 90 3.47 -0.71 -2.92
C ILE A 90 4.74 -1.54 -2.79
N GLU A 91 5.91 -0.91 -2.79
CA GLU A 91 7.19 -1.61 -2.59
C GLU A 91 7.21 -2.37 -1.26
N GLU A 92 6.78 -1.71 -0.17
CA GLU A 92 6.68 -2.32 1.16
C GLU A 92 5.61 -3.42 1.22
N PHE A 93 4.50 -3.25 0.51
CA PHE A 93 3.44 -4.24 0.41
C PHE A 93 3.92 -5.50 -0.33
N LEU A 94 4.56 -5.33 -1.48
CA LEU A 94 5.09 -6.43 -2.29
C LEU A 94 6.25 -7.17 -1.58
N ALA A 95 6.89 -6.54 -0.59
CA ALA A 95 7.86 -7.21 0.27
C ALA A 95 7.21 -8.16 1.31
N ILE A 96 5.88 -8.14 1.47
CA ILE A 96 5.15 -9.08 2.33
C ILE A 96 4.96 -10.41 1.60
N PRO A 97 5.32 -11.57 2.19
CA PRO A 97 5.05 -12.87 1.57
C PRO A 97 3.58 -13.06 1.23
N GLY A 98 3.27 -13.46 -0.01
CA GLY A 98 1.90 -13.68 -0.49
C GLY A 98 1.16 -12.42 -0.99
N ALA A 99 1.75 -11.23 -0.86
CA ALA A 99 1.11 -9.98 -1.28
C ALA A 99 0.91 -9.88 -2.79
N LEU A 100 1.86 -10.39 -3.58
CA LEU A 100 1.75 -10.39 -5.04
C LEU A 100 0.59 -11.29 -5.51
N GLU A 101 0.42 -12.45 -4.88
CA GLU A 101 -0.68 -13.37 -5.14
C GLU A 101 -2.03 -12.71 -4.83
N LEU A 102 -2.09 -11.90 -3.78
CA LEU A 102 -3.30 -11.14 -3.43
C LEU A 102 -3.65 -10.10 -4.50
N ILE A 103 -2.66 -9.39 -5.05
CA ILE A 103 -2.89 -8.46 -6.18
C ILE A 103 -3.38 -9.20 -7.42
N LYS A 104 -2.77 -10.35 -7.75
CA LYS A 104 -3.20 -11.18 -8.90
C LYS A 104 -4.65 -11.62 -8.74
N LEU A 105 -5.01 -12.13 -7.57
CA LEU A 105 -6.38 -12.53 -7.26
C LEU A 105 -7.36 -11.35 -7.41
N GLY A 106 -6.99 -10.17 -6.90
CA GLY A 106 -7.81 -8.97 -7.05
C GLY A 106 -8.03 -8.57 -8.50
N LEU A 107 -6.99 -8.66 -9.34
CA LEU A 107 -7.10 -8.39 -10.77
C LEU A 107 -7.99 -9.42 -11.47
N GLU A 108 -7.80 -10.72 -11.18
CA GLU A 108 -8.65 -11.79 -11.70
C GLU A 108 -10.12 -11.58 -11.34
N GLN A 109 -10.41 -11.16 -10.11
CA GLN A 109 -11.75 -10.81 -9.66
C GLN A 109 -12.32 -9.61 -10.43
N LEU A 110 -11.57 -8.51 -10.56
CA LEU A 110 -12.01 -7.31 -11.28
C LEU A 110 -12.28 -7.57 -12.77
N PHE A 111 -11.51 -8.44 -13.41
CA PHE A 111 -11.71 -8.77 -14.83
C PHE A 111 -12.73 -9.91 -15.05
N SER A 112 -13.27 -10.50 -13.99
CA SER A 112 -14.36 -11.48 -14.07
C SER A 112 -15.67 -10.87 -14.59
N SER A 113 -16.61 -11.71 -15.01
CA SER A 113 -17.95 -11.30 -15.48
C SER A 113 -18.81 -10.62 -14.42
N THR A 114 -18.39 -10.65 -13.15
CA THR A 114 -19.10 -10.02 -12.02
C THR A 114 -18.99 -8.50 -12.07
N PHE A 115 -17.90 -7.95 -12.61
CA PHE A 115 -17.66 -6.52 -12.67
C PHE A 115 -17.91 -5.98 -14.08
N THR A 116 -18.67 -4.90 -14.16
CA THR A 116 -18.90 -4.11 -15.37
C THR A 116 -17.65 -3.33 -15.75
N SER A 117 -17.55 -2.92 -17.03
CA SER A 117 -16.45 -2.07 -17.48
C SER A 117 -16.33 -0.76 -16.69
N GLN A 118 -17.47 -0.17 -16.32
CA GLN A 118 -17.50 1.07 -15.53
C GLN A 118 -16.92 0.87 -14.11
N GLU A 119 -17.17 -0.28 -13.48
CA GLU A 119 -16.59 -0.59 -12.17
C GLU A 119 -15.09 -0.82 -12.26
N ARG A 120 -14.60 -1.40 -13.37
CA ARG A 120 -13.16 -1.60 -13.61
C ARG A 120 -12.43 -0.28 -13.83
N GLU A 121 -13.04 0.67 -14.51
CA GLU A 121 -12.48 2.02 -14.73
C GLU A 121 -12.24 2.77 -13.41
N GLN A 122 -12.94 2.41 -12.34
CA GLN A 122 -12.71 3.01 -11.03
C GLN A 122 -11.29 2.76 -10.52
N ALA A 123 -10.65 1.64 -10.89
CA ALA A 123 -9.27 1.29 -10.50
C ALA A 123 -8.17 2.07 -11.26
N HIS A 124 -8.50 3.15 -11.97
CA HIS A 124 -7.54 3.91 -12.79
C HIS A 124 -6.24 4.29 -12.05
N GLY A 125 -6.31 4.75 -10.80
CA GLY A 125 -5.13 5.14 -10.02
C GLY A 125 -4.19 3.96 -9.72
N PHE A 126 -4.73 2.74 -9.61
CA PHE A 126 -3.93 1.53 -9.54
C PHE A 126 -3.25 1.22 -10.88
N PHE A 127 -4.00 1.29 -11.99
CA PHE A 127 -3.43 0.96 -13.31
C PHE A 127 -2.35 1.95 -13.75
N GLU A 128 -2.47 3.23 -13.41
CA GLU A 128 -1.41 4.22 -13.65
C GLU A 128 -0.14 3.95 -12.84
N LEU A 129 -0.28 3.33 -11.66
CA LEU A 129 0.83 3.04 -10.75
C LEU A 129 1.68 1.85 -11.21
N VAL A 130 1.05 0.82 -11.79
CA VAL A 130 1.66 -0.48 -12.10
C VAL A 130 2.92 -0.38 -12.96
N PRO A 131 2.95 0.36 -14.10
CA PRO A 131 4.13 0.39 -14.96
C PRO A 131 5.37 0.93 -14.23
N ALA A 132 5.21 2.03 -13.51
CA ALA A 132 6.29 2.66 -12.76
C ALA A 132 6.68 1.85 -11.51
N ALA A 133 5.73 1.20 -10.83
CA ALA A 133 6.04 0.33 -9.70
C ALA A 133 6.84 -0.91 -10.15
N ALA A 134 6.43 -1.56 -11.26
CA ALA A 134 7.07 -2.75 -11.79
C ALA A 134 8.53 -2.49 -12.23
N GLU A 135 8.80 -1.36 -12.89
CA GLU A 135 10.17 -0.95 -13.25
C GLU A 135 11.06 -0.81 -12.01
N ARG A 136 10.55 -0.20 -10.94
CA ARG A 136 11.30 0.09 -9.72
C ARG A 136 11.71 -1.16 -8.93
N ILE A 137 10.94 -2.24 -9.05
CA ILE A 137 11.19 -3.51 -8.36
C ILE A 137 11.74 -4.59 -9.29
N GLY A 138 11.98 -4.27 -10.56
CA GLY A 138 12.53 -5.20 -11.55
C GLY A 138 11.57 -6.32 -11.97
N LEU A 139 10.25 -6.14 -11.85
CA LEU A 139 9.27 -7.09 -12.35
C LEU A 139 8.99 -6.83 -13.85
N PRO A 140 8.95 -7.87 -14.70
CA PRO A 140 8.60 -7.70 -16.10
C PRO A 140 7.14 -7.24 -16.25
N VAL A 141 6.95 -6.04 -16.80
CA VAL A 141 5.65 -5.38 -17.03
C VAL A 141 4.68 -6.25 -17.86
N GLY A 142 5.22 -7.12 -18.72
CA GLY A 142 4.44 -8.01 -19.59
C GLY A 142 3.53 -8.99 -18.86
N SER A 143 3.85 -9.35 -17.61
CA SER A 143 3.02 -10.25 -16.79
C SER A 143 1.73 -9.58 -16.29
N ILE A 144 1.67 -8.24 -16.26
CA ILE A 144 0.52 -7.47 -15.76
C ILE A 144 -0.31 -6.91 -16.92
N GLN A 145 0.32 -6.57 -18.05
CA GLN A 145 -0.39 -6.14 -19.27
C GLN A 145 -1.22 -7.26 -19.91
N GLN A 146 -0.79 -8.53 -19.81
CA GLN A 146 -1.61 -9.68 -20.24
C GLN A 146 -2.93 -9.81 -19.46
N LEU A 147 -3.00 -9.29 -18.22
CA LEU A 147 -4.21 -9.30 -17.39
C LEU A 147 -5.15 -8.12 -17.70
N ALA A 148 -4.63 -7.01 -18.24
CA ALA A 148 -5.40 -5.82 -18.58
C ALA A 148 -6.16 -5.93 -19.91
N GLY A 149 -5.98 -7.01 -20.67
CA GLY A 149 -6.70 -7.24 -21.94
C GLY A 149 -6.39 -6.24 -23.06
N THR A 150 -5.33 -5.43 -22.93
CA THR A 150 -4.87 -4.51 -23.97
C THR A 150 -3.91 -5.23 -24.92
N HIS A 151 -4.42 -5.59 -26.10
CA HIS A 151 -3.63 -5.83 -27.31
C HIS A 151 -3.38 -4.53 -28.06
#